data_AF-A0A2E4JRR7-F1
#
_entry.id   AF-A0A2E4JRR7-F1
#
_cell.length_a   1.000
_cell.length_b   1.000
_cell.length_c   1.000
_cell.angle_alpha   90.00
_cell.angle_beta   90.00
_cell.angle_gamma   90.00
#
_symmetry.space_group_name_H-M   'P 1'
#
loop_
_entity.id
_entity.type
_entity.pdbx_description
1 polymer ?
#
loop_
_entity_poly.entity_id
_entity_poly.type
_entity_poly.pdbx_seq_one_letter_code
_entity_poly.pdbx_strand_id
1 'polypeptide(L)'
;MFPLYDENPRATRPYVNYVLIAVNFGVFMWEVIATGFFTNEEAVVRIFIDHGFVPVKFLESGPLRIEAYSSILSSIFMHGGIIHLLGNMLFLWVFGDNIEDRFGHGKYLGIYLFWGFFASMAHLVWVMSVGGNQLLIPAVGASGAISGVLGAYLLMFPRAKVITLLFFFFITTTRIPAFAYLIIWFIFQLFSASFGAGGDVAYLAHIGGFAIGAVFGALYRSLIKVRLKLASVPTKRSEQKTLEPRRMEQVVRPLRMEGITADKYVEILVEMPGVSERSIVINVSDNIVFIDAVTEDGYKKYGGKAILRVKVKKEPEFTHYLNGVLRIRLSRV
;
A
#
# COMPACT_ATOMS: atom_id res chain seq x y z
N MET A 1 5.08 -9.15 21.52
CA MET A 1 4.97 -7.99 20.59
C MET A 1 3.66 -8.16 19.85
N PHE A 2 2.69 -7.25 19.99
CA PHE A 2 1.37 -7.40 19.38
C PHE A 2 1.23 -6.46 18.18
N PRO A 3 1.08 -6.97 16.94
CA PRO A 3 0.94 -6.11 15.77
C PRO A 3 -0.48 -5.56 15.71
N LEU A 4 -0.63 -4.24 15.56
CA LEU A 4 -1.95 -3.59 15.49
C LEU A 4 -2.39 -3.40 14.03
N TYR A 5 -1.48 -2.87 13.21
CA TYR A 5 -1.63 -2.70 11.76
C TYR A 5 -0.27 -2.35 11.16
N ASP A 6 -0.17 -2.38 9.84
CA ASP A 6 1.00 -1.92 9.10
C ASP A 6 0.70 -0.63 8.32
N GLU A 7 1.73 0.16 8.03
CA GLU A 7 1.60 1.43 7.30
C GLU A 7 1.69 1.27 5.77
N ASN A 8 1.70 0.05 5.23
CA ASN A 8 1.87 -0.18 3.80
C ASN A 8 0.52 -0.09 3.07
N PRO A 9 0.34 0.89 2.14
CA PRO A 9 -0.93 1.07 1.46
C PRO A 9 -1.23 -0.09 0.51
N ARG A 10 -2.51 -0.46 0.42
CA ARG A 10 -3.05 -1.42 -0.55
C ARG A 10 -3.79 -0.70 -1.68
N ALA A 11 -3.68 -1.21 -2.91
CA ALA A 11 -4.37 -0.65 -4.07
C ALA A 11 -5.78 -1.23 -4.26
N THR A 12 -5.99 -2.46 -3.79
CA THR A 12 -7.24 -3.22 -3.94
C THR A 12 -7.86 -3.55 -2.59
N ARG A 13 -9.16 -3.91 -2.60
CA ARG A 13 -9.86 -4.39 -1.40
C ARG A 13 -9.57 -5.89 -1.19
N PRO A 14 -9.14 -6.33 0.00
CA PRO A 14 -8.68 -7.70 0.23
C PRO A 14 -9.86 -8.65 0.53
N TYR A 15 -10.70 -8.91 -0.47
CA TYR A 15 -11.91 -9.72 -0.31
C TYR A 15 -11.62 -11.14 0.16
N VAL A 16 -10.57 -11.77 -0.36
CA VAL A 16 -10.23 -13.15 0.01
C VAL A 16 -9.72 -13.20 1.44
N ASN A 17 -8.91 -12.23 1.89
CA ASN A 17 -8.47 -12.13 3.27
C ASN A 17 -9.67 -12.02 4.22
N TYR A 18 -10.65 -11.19 3.88
CA TYR A 18 -11.88 -11.07 4.68
C TYR A 18 -12.71 -12.36 4.69
N VAL A 19 -12.83 -13.03 3.53
CA VAL A 19 -13.53 -14.32 3.44
C VAL A 19 -12.80 -15.38 4.26
N LEU A 20 -11.48 -15.48 4.19
CA LEU A 20 -10.70 -16.41 4.99
C LEU A 20 -10.94 -16.16 6.48
N ILE A 21 -10.90 -14.90 6.92
CA ILE A 21 -11.19 -14.55 8.32
C ILE A 21 -12.62 -14.98 8.70
N ALA A 22 -13.62 -14.64 7.89
CA ALA A 22 -15.01 -15.01 8.13
C ALA A 22 -15.23 -16.53 8.19
N VAL A 23 -14.58 -17.29 7.30
CA VAL A 23 -14.63 -18.76 7.29
C VAL A 23 -14.04 -19.33 8.58
N ASN A 24 -12.89 -18.83 9.04
CA ASN A 24 -12.28 -19.28 10.29
C ASN A 24 -13.19 -19.00 11.50
N PHE A 25 -13.83 -17.83 11.57
CA PHE A 25 -14.85 -17.57 12.59
C PHE A 25 -16.06 -18.49 12.49
N GLY A 26 -16.52 -18.81 11.28
CA GLY A 26 -17.64 -19.73 11.05
C GLY A 26 -17.31 -21.16 11.50
N VAL A 27 -16.13 -21.67 11.15
CA VAL A 27 -15.65 -22.99 11.60
C VAL A 27 -15.49 -23.00 13.11
N PHE A 28 -14.93 -21.96 13.70
CA PHE A 28 -14.79 -21.88 15.16
C PHE A 28 -16.13 -21.83 15.90
N MET A 29 -17.13 -21.13 15.34
CA MET A 29 -18.47 -21.15 15.91
C MET A 29 -19.06 -22.57 15.89
N TRP A 30 -18.84 -23.31 14.81
CA TRP A 30 -19.24 -24.72 14.73
C TRP A 30 -18.47 -25.58 15.75
N GLU A 31 -17.16 -25.39 15.94
CA GLU A 31 -16.35 -26.07 16.96
C GLU A 31 -16.92 -25.82 18.36
N VAL A 32 -17.23 -24.55 18.70
CA VAL A 32 -17.85 -24.17 19.97
C VAL A 32 -19.21 -24.86 20.17
N ILE A 33 -20.08 -24.87 19.17
CA ILE A 33 -21.40 -25.49 19.28
C ILE A 33 -21.26 -27.02 19.45
N ALA A 34 -20.43 -27.65 18.63
CA ALA A 34 -20.26 -29.11 18.63
C ALA A 34 -19.63 -29.65 19.91
N THR A 35 -18.80 -28.84 20.58
CA THR A 35 -18.04 -29.24 21.78
C THR A 35 -18.63 -28.70 23.08
N GLY A 36 -19.70 -27.90 23.02
CA GLY A 36 -20.24 -27.22 24.19
C GLY A 36 -19.24 -26.20 24.77
N PHE A 37 -18.66 -25.35 23.93
CA PHE A 37 -17.62 -24.39 24.31
C PHE A 37 -16.35 -25.10 24.85
N PHE A 38 -15.94 -26.18 24.18
CA PHE A 38 -14.78 -27.00 24.55
C PHE A 38 -14.88 -27.66 25.94
N THR A 39 -16.06 -27.75 26.56
CA THR A 39 -16.23 -28.42 27.86
C THR A 39 -16.50 -29.91 27.74
N ASN A 40 -16.96 -30.40 26.59
CA ASN A 40 -17.15 -31.83 26.33
C ASN A 40 -15.87 -32.43 25.72
N GLU A 41 -15.03 -33.02 26.56
CA GLU A 41 -13.73 -33.59 26.15
C GLU A 41 -13.85 -34.65 25.04
N GLU A 42 -14.85 -35.53 25.11
CA GLU A 42 -15.06 -36.56 24.08
C GLU A 42 -15.39 -35.93 22.72
N ALA A 43 -16.26 -34.91 22.71
CA ALA A 43 -16.59 -34.18 21.49
C ALA A 43 -15.38 -33.39 20.94
N VAL A 44 -14.56 -32.81 21.82
CA VAL A 44 -13.31 -32.10 21.45
C VAL A 44 -12.31 -33.06 20.81
N VAL A 45 -12.07 -34.21 21.43
CA VAL A 45 -11.16 -35.23 20.87
C VAL A 45 -11.68 -35.70 19.52
N ARG A 46 -12.98 -36.02 19.43
CA ARG A 46 -13.60 -36.51 18.20
C ARG A 46 -13.45 -35.52 17.05
N ILE A 47 -13.81 -34.24 17.25
CA ILE A 47 -13.79 -33.24 16.17
C ILE A 47 -12.36 -33.00 15.67
N PHE A 48 -11.36 -32.94 16.55
CA PHE A 48 -9.96 -32.75 16.15
C PHE A 48 -9.34 -33.98 15.51
N ILE A 49 -9.76 -35.18 15.91
CA ILE A 49 -9.33 -36.42 15.26
C ILE A 49 -9.96 -36.57 13.87
N ASP A 50 -11.21 -36.12 13.69
CA ASP A 50 -11.94 -36.24 12.42
C ASP A 50 -11.54 -35.16 11.40
N HIS A 51 -11.28 -33.94 11.85
CA HIS A 51 -11.07 -32.78 10.98
C HIS A 51 -9.67 -32.13 11.11
N GLY A 52 -8.89 -32.48 12.13
CA GLY A 52 -7.50 -32.05 12.27
C GLY A 52 -6.54 -32.90 11.45
N PHE A 53 -5.32 -32.40 11.28
CA PHE A 53 -4.26 -33.15 10.62
C PHE A 53 -3.60 -34.10 11.63
N VAL A 54 -3.98 -35.38 11.58
CA VAL A 54 -3.38 -36.43 12.43
C VAL A 54 -2.27 -37.13 11.63
N PRO A 55 -0.98 -36.98 12.01
CA PRO A 55 0.14 -37.51 11.24
C PRO A 55 0.04 -39.01 10.96
N VAL A 56 -0.35 -39.82 11.96
CA VAL A 56 -0.48 -41.28 11.79
C VAL A 56 -1.54 -41.65 10.75
N LYS A 57 -2.70 -40.97 10.75
CA LYS A 57 -3.78 -41.23 9.78
C LYS A 57 -3.33 -40.93 8.35
N PHE A 58 -2.53 -39.88 8.16
CA PHE A 58 -1.96 -39.53 6.86
C PHE A 58 -0.98 -40.59 6.36
N LEU A 59 -0.10 -41.09 7.25
CA LEU A 59 0.87 -42.13 6.91
C LEU A 59 0.19 -43.48 6.60
N GLU A 60 -0.85 -43.85 7.34
CA GLU A 60 -1.58 -45.12 7.17
C GLU A 60 -2.52 -45.12 5.95
N SER A 61 -3.20 -44.02 5.68
CA SER A 61 -4.06 -43.89 4.50
C SER A 61 -3.27 -43.85 3.18
N GLY A 62 -2.02 -43.39 3.25
CA GLY A 62 -1.12 -43.24 2.11
C GLY A 62 -1.37 -41.96 1.31
N PRO A 63 -0.33 -41.37 0.69
CA PRO A 63 -0.39 -40.07 0.01
C PRO A 63 -1.19 -40.08 -1.30
N LEU A 64 -1.85 -41.18 -1.66
CA LEU A 64 -2.68 -41.26 -2.87
C LEU A 64 -4.17 -41.17 -2.57
N ARG A 65 -4.55 -41.11 -1.28
CA ARG A 65 -5.94 -41.05 -0.83
C ARG A 65 -6.41 -39.62 -0.62
N ILE A 66 -7.56 -39.28 -1.20
CA ILE A 66 -8.12 -37.92 -1.15
C ILE A 66 -8.49 -37.52 0.29
N GLU A 67 -8.84 -38.50 1.12
CA GLU A 67 -9.21 -38.34 2.51
C GLU A 67 -8.04 -37.73 3.32
N ALA A 68 -6.80 -38.15 3.03
CA ALA A 68 -5.60 -37.67 3.70
C ALA A 68 -5.34 -36.18 3.41
N TYR A 69 -5.69 -35.70 2.23
CA TYR A 69 -5.58 -34.29 1.86
C TYR A 69 -6.74 -33.46 2.39
N SER A 70 -7.93 -34.07 2.54
CA SER A 70 -9.10 -33.39 3.10
C SER A 70 -8.87 -32.97 4.56
N SER A 71 -8.19 -33.81 5.36
CA SER A 71 -7.86 -33.48 6.76
C SER A 71 -6.83 -32.36 6.88
N ILE A 72 -5.87 -32.27 5.96
CA ILE A 72 -4.94 -31.14 5.89
C ILE A 72 -5.72 -29.86 5.59
N LEU A 73 -6.62 -29.90 4.59
CA LEU A 73 -7.41 -28.75 4.20
C LEU A 73 -8.29 -28.26 5.36
N SER A 74 -9.04 -29.15 6.02
CA SER A 74 -9.89 -28.78 7.15
C SER A 74 -9.07 -28.29 8.35
N SER A 75 -7.91 -28.88 8.63
CA SER A 75 -7.07 -28.48 9.76
C SER A 75 -6.61 -27.02 9.70
N ILE A 76 -6.48 -26.44 8.49
CA ILE A 76 -6.08 -25.04 8.30
C ILE A 76 -7.14 -24.08 8.88
N PHE A 77 -8.39 -24.52 9.02
CA PHE A 77 -9.48 -23.67 9.49
C PHE A 77 -9.93 -23.94 10.93
N MET A 78 -9.45 -25.04 11.54
CA MET A 78 -9.77 -25.44 12.91
C MET A 78 -8.93 -24.70 13.95
N HIS A 79 -9.48 -24.48 15.14
CA HIS A 79 -8.78 -23.78 16.22
C HIS A 79 -9.04 -24.38 17.60
N GLY A 80 -7.96 -24.66 18.33
CA GLY A 80 -7.97 -25.15 19.72
C GLY A 80 -8.47 -24.17 20.80
N GLY A 81 -9.03 -23.01 20.43
CA GLY A 81 -9.57 -22.04 21.40
C GLY A 81 -9.57 -20.59 20.93
N ILE A 82 -10.18 -19.71 21.73
CA ILE A 82 -10.42 -18.31 21.38
C ILE A 82 -9.11 -17.55 21.14
N ILE A 83 -8.12 -17.69 22.03
CA ILE A 83 -6.84 -16.99 21.90
C ILE A 83 -6.10 -17.45 20.64
N HIS A 84 -6.19 -18.74 20.32
CA HIS A 84 -5.59 -19.29 19.11
C HIS A 84 -6.23 -18.69 17.85
N LEU A 85 -7.56 -18.65 17.78
CA LEU A 85 -8.28 -18.00 16.67
C LEU A 85 -7.93 -16.52 16.55
N LEU A 86 -8.08 -15.74 17.63
CA LEU A 86 -7.85 -14.30 17.59
C LEU A 86 -6.41 -13.95 17.23
N GLY A 87 -5.43 -14.72 17.73
CA GLY A 87 -4.04 -14.57 17.35
C GLY A 87 -3.82 -14.78 15.85
N ASN A 88 -4.38 -15.86 15.28
CA ASN A 88 -4.28 -16.13 13.85
C ASN A 88 -4.96 -15.03 13.02
N MET A 89 -6.17 -14.64 13.39
CA MET A 89 -6.92 -13.63 12.65
C MET A 89 -6.25 -12.25 12.73
N LEU A 90 -5.60 -11.91 13.84
CA LEU A 90 -4.81 -10.68 13.96
C LEU A 90 -3.66 -10.65 12.95
N PHE A 91 -2.86 -11.71 12.88
CA PHE A 91 -1.74 -11.76 11.93
C PHE A 91 -2.24 -11.82 10.47
N LEU A 92 -3.30 -12.56 10.20
CA LEU A 92 -3.90 -12.59 8.87
C LEU A 92 -4.48 -11.22 8.47
N TRP A 93 -5.10 -10.51 9.40
CA TRP A 93 -5.62 -9.16 9.20
C TRP A 93 -4.52 -8.15 8.88
N VAL A 94 -3.42 -8.17 9.65
CA VAL A 94 -2.32 -7.20 9.50
C VAL A 94 -1.44 -7.47 8.28
N PHE A 95 -1.21 -8.72 7.91
CA PHE A 95 -0.22 -9.05 6.86
C PHE A 95 -0.85 -9.61 5.58
N GLY A 96 -2.06 -10.18 5.65
CA GLY A 96 -2.68 -10.90 4.53
C GLY A 96 -3.13 -10.01 3.39
N ASP A 97 -3.61 -8.79 3.69
CA ASP A 97 -4.18 -7.88 2.70
C ASP A 97 -3.16 -7.38 1.67
N ASN A 98 -1.93 -7.05 2.10
CA ASN A 98 -0.87 -6.63 1.20
C ASN A 98 -0.38 -7.79 0.32
N ILE A 99 -0.43 -9.03 0.81
CA ILE A 99 -0.09 -10.20 0.00
C ILE A 99 -1.17 -10.44 -1.04
N GLU A 100 -2.45 -10.36 -0.66
CA GLU A 100 -3.56 -10.43 -1.59
C GLU A 100 -3.48 -9.34 -2.67
N ASP A 101 -3.16 -8.10 -2.29
CA ASP A 101 -3.00 -6.97 -3.22
C ASP A 101 -1.93 -7.23 -4.29
N ARG A 102 -0.86 -7.96 -3.94
CA ARG A 102 0.26 -8.24 -4.85
C ARG A 102 0.01 -9.47 -5.73
N PHE A 103 -0.56 -10.53 -5.17
CA PHE A 103 -0.81 -11.76 -5.93
C PHE A 103 -2.15 -11.72 -6.69
N GLY A 104 -3.10 -10.91 -6.25
CA GLY A 104 -4.50 -10.91 -6.69
C GLY A 104 -5.33 -12.00 -6.00
N HIS A 105 -6.65 -11.77 -5.92
CA HIS A 105 -7.61 -12.56 -5.14
C HIS A 105 -7.47 -14.09 -5.31
N GLY A 106 -7.68 -14.60 -6.53
CA GLY A 106 -7.70 -16.06 -6.77
C GLY A 106 -6.35 -16.74 -6.55
N LYS A 107 -5.26 -16.09 -6.94
CA LYS A 107 -3.90 -16.62 -6.71
C LYS A 107 -3.56 -16.62 -5.23
N TYR A 108 -3.95 -15.56 -4.50
CA TYR A 108 -3.76 -15.47 -3.06
C TYR A 108 -4.43 -16.63 -2.31
N LEU A 109 -5.68 -16.97 -2.66
CA LEU A 109 -6.35 -18.14 -2.09
C LEU A 109 -5.57 -19.44 -2.33
N GLY A 110 -5.15 -19.67 -3.58
CA GLY A 110 -4.39 -20.86 -3.95
C GLY A 110 -3.05 -20.97 -3.22
N ILE A 111 -2.28 -19.89 -3.14
CA ILE A 111 -0.99 -19.88 -2.44
C ILE A 111 -1.15 -19.99 -0.92
N TYR A 112 -2.20 -19.41 -0.35
CA TYR A 112 -2.50 -19.52 1.08
C TYR A 112 -2.73 -20.98 1.48
N LEU A 113 -3.59 -21.69 0.75
CA LEU A 113 -3.85 -23.11 0.97
C LEU A 113 -2.60 -23.97 0.71
N PHE A 114 -1.82 -23.63 -0.32
CA PHE A 114 -0.55 -24.29 -0.62
C PHE A 114 0.48 -24.13 0.51
N TRP A 115 0.61 -22.94 1.09
CA TRP A 115 1.49 -22.71 2.24
C TRP A 115 1.02 -23.47 3.47
N GLY A 116 -0.28 -23.56 3.72
CA GLY A 116 -0.85 -24.41 4.76
C GLY A 116 -0.50 -25.88 4.57
N PHE A 117 -0.65 -26.40 3.35
CA PHE A 117 -0.25 -27.77 3.02
C PHE A 117 1.25 -28.01 3.28
N PHE A 118 2.13 -27.13 2.78
CA PHE A 118 3.58 -27.27 3.00
C PHE A 118 3.98 -27.15 4.48
N ALA A 119 3.27 -26.32 5.25
CA ALA A 119 3.44 -26.26 6.70
C ALA A 119 3.09 -27.60 7.37
N SER A 120 1.97 -28.22 7.00
CA SER A 120 1.60 -29.55 7.50
C SER A 120 2.61 -30.63 7.12
N MET A 121 3.19 -30.56 5.92
CA MET A 121 4.27 -31.47 5.51
C MET A 121 5.57 -31.26 6.30
N ALA A 122 5.95 -30.01 6.56
CA ALA A 122 7.11 -29.71 7.41
C ALA A 122 6.92 -30.24 8.83
N HIS A 123 5.70 -30.10 9.38
CA HIS A 123 5.35 -30.69 10.67
C HIS A 123 5.40 -32.21 10.65
N LEU A 124 4.85 -32.86 9.62
CA LEU A 124 4.89 -34.31 9.45
C LEU A 124 6.33 -34.85 9.45
N VAL A 125 7.23 -34.24 8.66
CA VAL A 125 8.64 -34.64 8.59
C VAL A 125 9.30 -34.57 9.97
N TRP A 126 9.01 -33.53 10.75
CA TRP A 126 9.52 -33.40 12.10
C TRP A 126 8.95 -34.47 13.04
N VAL A 127 7.62 -34.66 13.06
CA VAL A 127 6.98 -35.66 13.90
C VAL A 127 7.50 -37.07 13.58
N MET A 128 7.75 -37.38 12.30
CA MET A 128 8.37 -38.65 11.88
C MET A 128 9.81 -38.81 12.42
N SER A 129 10.56 -37.71 12.55
CA SER A 129 11.92 -37.74 13.09
C SER A 129 11.98 -37.95 14.61
N VAL A 130 10.98 -37.45 15.34
CA VAL A 130 10.90 -37.56 16.81
C VAL A 130 10.17 -38.84 17.23
N GLY A 131 9.17 -39.26 16.48
CA GLY A 131 8.38 -40.46 16.71
C GLY A 131 7.48 -40.40 17.96
N GLY A 132 6.98 -41.57 18.36
CA GLY A 132 6.17 -41.75 19.56
C GLY A 132 4.79 -41.08 19.49
N ASN A 133 4.29 -40.63 20.64
CA ASN A 133 2.92 -40.10 20.79
C ASN A 133 2.66 -38.84 19.94
N GLN A 134 3.71 -38.15 19.46
CA GLN A 134 3.57 -36.98 18.59
C GLN A 134 2.82 -37.30 17.29
N LEU A 135 2.91 -38.54 16.80
CA LEU A 135 2.20 -39.01 15.61
C LEU A 135 0.67 -39.07 15.80
N LEU A 136 0.19 -39.10 17.05
CA LEU A 136 -1.21 -39.23 17.41
C LEU A 136 -1.89 -37.88 17.66
N ILE A 137 -1.11 -36.81 17.86
CA ILE A 137 -1.63 -35.49 18.24
C ILE A 137 -2.13 -34.78 16.98
N PRO A 138 -3.43 -34.40 16.91
CA PRO A 138 -3.94 -33.62 15.79
C PRO A 138 -3.32 -32.22 15.75
N ALA A 139 -2.78 -31.82 14.61
CA ALA A 139 -2.40 -30.45 14.34
C ALA A 139 -3.57 -29.68 13.73
N VAL A 140 -3.87 -28.50 14.27
CA VAL A 140 -4.91 -27.59 13.78
C VAL A 140 -4.44 -26.14 13.83
N GLY A 141 -4.97 -25.30 12.95
CA GLY A 141 -4.73 -23.87 12.96
C GLY A 141 -4.36 -23.30 11.60
N ALA A 142 -4.84 -22.08 11.35
CA ALA A 142 -4.48 -21.27 10.19
C ALA A 142 -3.00 -20.82 10.20
N SER A 143 -2.32 -20.97 11.34
CA SER A 143 -1.01 -20.40 11.61
C SER A 143 0.09 -20.86 10.64
N GLY A 144 0.04 -22.10 10.12
CA GLY A 144 0.96 -22.59 9.11
C GLY A 144 0.85 -21.82 7.79
N ALA A 145 -0.38 -21.62 7.30
CA ALA A 145 -0.65 -20.83 6.10
C ALA A 145 -0.32 -19.35 6.30
N ILE A 146 -0.67 -18.79 7.47
CA ILE A 146 -0.34 -17.42 7.86
C ILE A 146 1.19 -17.25 7.93
N SER A 147 1.93 -18.24 8.41
CA SER A 147 3.40 -18.18 8.41
C SER A 147 3.95 -18.01 7.00
N GLY A 148 3.32 -18.62 5.99
CA GLY A 148 3.61 -18.34 4.58
C GLY A 148 3.36 -16.90 4.16
N VAL A 149 2.25 -16.31 4.60
CA VAL A 149 1.95 -14.87 4.42
C VAL A 149 3.09 -14.03 5.02
N LEU A 150 3.52 -14.34 6.24
CA LEU A 150 4.61 -13.63 6.93
C LEU A 150 5.95 -13.76 6.20
N GLY A 151 6.30 -14.96 5.75
CA GLY A 151 7.53 -15.19 4.98
C GLY A 151 7.56 -14.40 3.67
N ALA A 152 6.44 -14.38 2.94
CA ALA A 152 6.30 -13.58 1.73
C ALA A 152 6.40 -12.08 2.04
N TYR A 153 5.72 -11.64 3.10
CA TYR A 153 5.69 -10.24 3.54
C TYR A 153 7.10 -9.74 3.90
N LEU A 154 7.89 -10.53 4.64
CA LEU A 154 9.27 -10.20 5.00
C LEU A 154 10.09 -9.77 3.78
N LEU A 155 10.01 -10.53 2.69
CA LEU A 155 10.83 -10.25 1.52
C LEU A 155 10.23 -9.17 0.62
N MET A 156 8.90 -9.11 0.50
CA MET A 156 8.19 -8.17 -0.37
C MET A 156 8.14 -6.76 0.21
N PHE A 157 8.01 -6.62 1.53
CA PHE A 157 7.81 -5.35 2.22
C PHE A 157 8.77 -5.15 3.42
N PRO A 158 10.09 -5.36 3.27
CA PRO A 158 11.03 -5.36 4.41
C PRO A 158 11.11 -4.01 5.14
N ARG A 159 10.74 -2.92 4.46
CA ARG A 159 10.76 -1.55 4.99
C ARG A 159 9.39 -1.05 5.47
N ALA A 160 8.32 -1.83 5.29
CA ALA A 160 7.03 -1.49 5.85
C ALA A 160 7.15 -1.41 7.36
N LYS A 161 6.42 -0.48 7.98
CA LYS A 161 6.45 -0.30 9.44
C LYS A 161 5.21 -0.94 10.02
N VAL A 162 5.42 -1.89 10.93
CA VAL A 162 4.37 -2.54 11.71
C VAL A 162 4.21 -1.76 13.00
N ILE A 163 3.04 -1.17 13.21
CA ILE A 163 2.71 -0.55 14.49
C ILE A 163 2.47 -1.67 15.48
N THR A 164 3.32 -1.71 16.50
CA THR A 164 3.39 -2.81 17.45
C THR A 164 3.14 -2.28 18.85
N LEU A 165 2.17 -2.90 19.53
CA LEU A 165 1.94 -2.72 20.96
C LEU A 165 2.98 -3.55 21.74
N LEU A 166 3.72 -2.87 22.61
CA LEU A 166 4.72 -3.46 23.50
C LEU A 166 4.21 -3.39 24.94
N PHE A 167 4.32 -4.51 25.63
CA PHE A 167 4.09 -4.65 27.05
C PHE A 167 5.46 -4.83 27.71
N PHE A 168 6.13 -3.72 28.05
CA PHE A 168 7.43 -3.76 28.74
C PHE A 168 7.55 -2.58 29.71
N PHE A 169 7.39 -2.84 31.02
CA PHE A 169 7.27 -1.88 32.13
C PHE A 169 6.11 -0.85 32.02
N PHE A 170 5.78 -0.38 30.80
CA PHE A 170 4.61 0.41 30.44
C PHE A 170 3.98 -0.15 29.15
N ILE A 171 2.72 0.20 28.88
CA ILE A 171 2.04 -0.10 27.62
C ILE A 171 2.35 1.03 26.64
N THR A 172 3.05 0.72 25.54
CA THR A 172 3.39 1.71 24.51
C THR A 172 3.29 1.13 23.11
N THR A 173 3.15 1.99 22.12
CA THR A 173 3.17 1.62 20.70
C THR A 173 4.44 2.11 20.04
N THR A 174 5.07 1.26 19.24
CA THR A 174 6.24 1.65 18.45
C THR A 174 6.12 1.15 17.01
N ARG A 175 6.92 1.74 16.11
CA ARG A 175 6.97 1.37 14.69
C ARG A 175 8.19 0.50 14.45
N ILE A 176 7.94 -0.76 14.11
CA ILE A 176 9.00 -1.74 13.90
C ILE A 176 9.06 -2.07 12.41
N PRO A 177 10.21 -1.95 11.73
CA PRO A 177 10.34 -2.42 10.37
C PRO A 177 9.92 -3.90 10.29
N ALA A 178 9.10 -4.26 9.29
CA ALA A 178 8.59 -5.61 9.10
C ALA A 178 9.73 -6.63 9.04
N PHE A 179 10.88 -6.25 8.49
CA PHE A 179 12.10 -7.05 8.55
C PHE A 179 12.48 -7.46 9.97
N ALA A 180 12.61 -6.49 10.88
CA ALA A 180 12.99 -6.77 12.27
C ALA A 180 11.89 -7.55 12.99
N TYR A 181 10.64 -7.14 12.83
CA TYR A 181 9.49 -7.79 13.46
C TYR A 181 9.39 -9.29 13.10
N LEU A 182 9.46 -9.60 11.81
CA LEU A 182 9.26 -10.96 11.31
C LEU A 182 10.48 -11.85 11.53
N ILE A 183 11.70 -11.30 11.50
CA ILE A 183 12.91 -12.05 11.87
C ILE A 183 12.91 -12.39 13.35
N ILE A 184 12.55 -11.45 14.24
CA ILE A 184 12.41 -11.72 15.68
C ILE A 184 11.37 -12.82 15.91
N TRP A 185 10.21 -12.72 15.24
CA TRP A 185 9.17 -13.73 15.32
C TRP A 185 9.65 -15.10 14.83
N PHE A 186 10.41 -15.16 13.73
CA PHE A 186 10.94 -16.41 13.19
C PHE A 186 12.02 -17.04 14.09
N ILE A 187 12.92 -16.22 14.65
CA ILE A 187 13.90 -16.68 15.64
C ILE A 187 13.19 -17.25 16.88
N PHE A 188 12.10 -16.62 17.32
CA PHE A 188 11.29 -17.16 18.40
C PHE A 188 10.69 -18.54 18.06
N GLN A 189 10.27 -18.78 16.81
CA GLN A 189 9.82 -20.12 16.38
C GLN A 189 10.96 -21.15 16.48
N LEU A 190 12.16 -20.81 15.99
CA LEU A 190 13.33 -21.69 16.05
C LEU A 190 13.71 -22.03 17.50
N PHE A 191 13.80 -21.00 18.35
CA PHE A 191 14.10 -21.17 19.77
C PHE A 191 13.06 -22.06 20.45
N SER A 192 11.78 -21.81 20.21
CA SER A 192 10.71 -22.58 20.86
C SER A 192 10.69 -24.03 20.40
N ALA A 193 10.96 -24.30 19.12
CA ALA A 193 11.13 -25.64 18.58
C ALA A 193 12.34 -26.38 19.20
N SER A 194 13.46 -25.69 19.42
CA SER A 194 14.70 -26.31 19.93
C SER A 194 14.69 -26.58 21.43
N PHE A 195 14.05 -25.73 22.22
CA PHE A 195 14.07 -25.82 23.69
C PHE A 195 12.80 -26.44 24.27
N GLY A 196 11.92 -26.97 23.42
CA GLY A 196 10.64 -27.53 23.85
C GLY A 196 9.85 -26.53 24.68
N ALA A 197 9.92 -25.24 24.33
CA ALA A 197 9.28 -24.17 25.08
C ALA A 197 7.75 -24.31 24.93
N GLY A 198 7.21 -25.12 25.85
CA GLY A 198 5.83 -25.34 26.26
C GLY A 198 4.71 -25.02 25.28
N GLY A 199 3.98 -26.05 24.86
CA GLY A 199 2.58 -25.93 24.42
C GLY A 199 2.21 -26.75 23.20
N ASP A 200 0.90 -26.86 22.95
CA ASP A 200 0.24 -27.50 21.80
C ASP A 200 0.50 -26.79 20.45
N VAL A 201 1.68 -26.18 20.26
CA VAL A 201 2.04 -25.35 19.12
C VAL A 201 2.96 -26.09 18.16
N ALA A 202 2.53 -26.26 16.92
CA ALA A 202 3.30 -26.90 15.86
C ALA A 202 4.38 -25.94 15.27
N TYR A 203 5.42 -25.61 16.03
CA TYR A 203 6.47 -24.66 15.63
C TYR A 203 7.14 -24.99 14.27
N LEU A 204 7.30 -26.28 13.94
CA LEU A 204 7.86 -26.68 12.65
C LEU A 204 6.92 -26.44 11.47
N ALA A 205 5.60 -26.45 11.71
CA ALA A 205 4.64 -25.99 10.71
C ALA A 205 4.85 -24.51 10.39
N HIS A 206 5.05 -23.69 11.42
CA HIS A 206 5.33 -22.26 11.25
C HIS A 206 6.63 -22.01 10.48
N ILE A 207 7.71 -22.73 10.84
CA ILE A 207 9.00 -22.61 10.17
C ILE A 207 8.89 -23.02 8.70
N GLY A 208 8.24 -24.16 8.42
CA GLY A 208 8.02 -24.64 7.05
C GLY A 208 7.17 -23.69 6.22
N GLY A 209 6.05 -23.23 6.76
CA GLY A 209 5.18 -22.22 6.15
C GLY A 209 5.92 -20.94 5.84
N PHE A 210 6.66 -20.39 6.80
CA PHE A 210 7.47 -19.19 6.63
C PHE A 210 8.52 -19.34 5.54
N ALA A 211 9.24 -20.47 5.51
CA ALA A 211 10.27 -20.73 4.52
C ALA A 211 9.68 -20.77 3.10
N ILE A 212 8.59 -21.50 2.87
CA ILE A 212 7.95 -21.57 1.53
C ILE A 212 7.35 -20.22 1.12
N GLY A 213 6.78 -19.48 2.07
CA GLY A 213 6.32 -18.11 1.85
C GLY A 213 7.43 -17.16 1.42
N ALA A 214 8.58 -17.22 2.10
CA ALA A 214 9.76 -16.45 1.75
C ALA A 214 10.27 -16.79 0.35
N VAL A 215 10.29 -18.08 -0.04
CA VAL A 215 10.63 -18.48 -1.42
C VAL A 215 9.70 -17.79 -2.43
N PHE A 216 8.39 -17.81 -2.18
CA PHE A 216 7.41 -17.14 -3.06
C PHE A 216 7.61 -15.62 -3.10
N GLY A 217 7.89 -14.98 -1.96
CA GLY A 217 8.23 -13.55 -1.90
C GLY A 217 9.50 -13.20 -2.69
N ALA A 218 10.52 -14.06 -2.64
CA ALA A 218 11.75 -13.90 -3.41
C ALA A 218 11.49 -14.04 -4.92
N LEU A 219 10.75 -15.07 -5.32
CA LEU A 219 10.34 -15.29 -6.71
C LEU A 219 9.54 -14.10 -7.25
N TYR A 220 8.56 -13.61 -6.48
CA TYR A 220 7.75 -12.45 -6.84
C TYR A 220 8.62 -11.21 -7.11
N ARG A 221 9.60 -10.93 -6.24
CA ARG A 221 10.54 -9.80 -6.44
C ARG A 221 11.40 -9.96 -7.68
N SER A 222 11.88 -11.17 -7.94
CA SER A 222 12.67 -11.47 -9.14
C SER A 222 11.83 -11.27 -10.42
N LEU A 223 10.60 -11.75 -10.44
CA LEU A 223 9.68 -11.59 -11.57
C LEU A 223 9.34 -10.12 -11.83
N ILE A 224 9.08 -9.33 -10.78
CA ILE A 224 8.85 -7.88 -10.94
C ILE A 224 10.09 -7.18 -11.49
N LYS A 225 11.29 -7.47 -10.98
CA LYS A 225 12.52 -6.86 -11.50
C LYS A 225 12.70 -7.16 -12.98
N VAL A 226 12.46 -8.40 -13.41
CA VAL A 226 12.49 -8.79 -14.82
C VAL A 226 11.44 -8.04 -15.62
N ARG A 227 10.19 -7.96 -15.15
CA ARG A 227 9.11 -7.25 -15.83
C ARG A 227 9.40 -5.75 -15.98
N LEU A 228 9.92 -5.11 -14.92
CA LEU A 228 10.33 -3.70 -14.96
C LEU A 228 11.50 -3.50 -15.92
N LYS A 229 12.48 -4.40 -15.93
CA LYS A 229 13.60 -4.37 -16.88
C LYS A 229 13.10 -4.50 -18.32
N LEU A 230 12.23 -5.47 -18.60
CA LEU A 230 11.61 -5.66 -19.93
C LEU A 230 10.76 -4.47 -20.35
N ALA A 231 9.99 -3.87 -19.44
CA ALA A 231 9.21 -2.66 -19.71
C ALA A 231 10.11 -1.43 -19.94
N SER A 232 11.32 -1.41 -19.36
CA SER A 232 12.32 -0.37 -19.61
C SER A 232 13.18 -0.61 -20.86
N VAL A 233 13.10 -1.79 -21.50
CA VAL A 233 13.76 -2.02 -22.79
C VAL A 233 13.05 -1.14 -23.81
N PRO A 234 13.77 -0.23 -24.51
CA PRO A 234 13.17 0.56 -25.57
C PRO A 234 12.63 -0.39 -26.63
N THR A 235 11.31 -0.49 -26.76
CA THR A 235 10.69 -1.08 -27.94
C THR A 235 11.29 -0.39 -29.16
N LYS A 236 11.73 -1.16 -30.17
CA LYS A 236 12.25 -0.64 -31.44
C LYS A 236 11.42 0.56 -31.85
N ARG A 237 12.00 1.74 -31.68
CA ARG A 237 11.57 3.08 -32.09
C ARG A 237 10.26 3.03 -32.89
N SER A 238 9.11 2.95 -32.22
CA SER A 238 8.05 3.83 -32.70
C SER A 238 8.70 5.19 -32.60
N GLU A 239 8.78 5.93 -33.69
CA GLU A 239 9.07 7.34 -33.62
C GLU A 239 8.10 7.94 -32.61
N GLN A 240 8.49 7.96 -31.33
CA GLN A 240 8.17 9.07 -30.48
C GLN A 240 8.81 10.20 -31.27
N LYS A 241 8.01 10.80 -32.17
CA LYS A 241 8.04 12.22 -32.40
C LYS A 241 8.34 12.76 -31.02
N THR A 242 9.56 13.24 -30.83
CA THR A 242 9.84 14.19 -29.78
C THR A 242 8.67 15.15 -29.96
N LEU A 243 7.70 15.09 -29.06
CA LEU A 243 6.75 16.18 -28.96
C LEU A 243 7.69 17.27 -28.47
N GLU A 244 8.30 17.96 -29.43
CA GLU A 244 8.76 19.33 -29.29
C GLU A 244 7.76 19.92 -28.32
N PRO A 245 8.17 20.28 -27.08
CA PRO A 245 7.24 20.73 -26.06
C PRO A 245 6.38 21.74 -26.77
N ARG A 246 5.08 21.41 -26.94
CA ARG A 246 4.17 22.12 -27.84
C ARG A 246 4.52 23.58 -27.64
N ARG A 247 5.15 24.21 -28.64
CA ARG A 247 5.67 25.57 -28.48
C ARG A 247 4.41 26.34 -28.15
N MET A 248 4.19 26.61 -26.85
CA MET A 248 2.94 27.20 -26.42
C MET A 248 3.01 28.57 -27.04
N GLU A 249 2.27 28.75 -28.13
CA GLU A 249 2.20 30.04 -28.79
C GLU A 249 1.86 31.03 -27.70
N GLN A 250 2.76 32.00 -27.50
CA GLN A 250 2.57 33.05 -26.52
C GLN A 250 1.22 33.68 -26.81
N VAL A 251 0.29 33.56 -25.86
CA VAL A 251 -1.05 34.11 -26.04
C VAL A 251 -0.93 35.62 -25.87
N VAL A 252 -0.90 36.34 -26.99
CA VAL A 252 -0.98 37.80 -27.01
C VAL A 252 -2.44 38.18 -26.76
N ARG A 253 -2.73 38.79 -25.61
CA ARG A 253 -4.07 39.30 -25.31
C ARG A 253 -4.15 40.79 -25.65
N PRO A 254 -5.20 41.23 -26.37
CA PRO A 254 -5.43 42.66 -26.58
C PRO A 254 -5.74 43.31 -25.22
N LEU A 255 -5.09 44.44 -24.95
CA LEU A 255 -5.30 45.24 -23.75
C LEU A 255 -6.67 45.91 -23.78
N ARG A 256 -7.46 45.72 -22.71
CA ARG A 256 -8.61 46.60 -22.42
C ARG A 256 -8.09 47.82 -21.67
N MET A 257 -8.25 48.97 -22.30
CA MET A 257 -7.80 50.27 -21.77
C MET A 257 -9.01 51.19 -21.66
N GLU A 258 -9.26 51.70 -20.45
CA GLU A 258 -10.27 52.71 -20.21
C GLU A 258 -9.60 54.03 -19.88
N GLY A 259 -9.95 55.08 -20.63
CA GLY A 259 -9.42 56.42 -20.47
C GLY A 259 -10.46 57.34 -19.84
N ILE A 260 -10.17 57.85 -18.64
CA ILE A 260 -10.97 58.86 -17.95
C ILE A 260 -10.30 60.22 -18.19
N THR A 261 -10.98 61.13 -18.89
CA THR A 261 -10.45 62.46 -19.18
C THR A 261 -11.02 63.48 -18.20
N ALA A 262 -10.14 64.21 -17.51
CA ALA A 262 -10.48 65.34 -16.67
C ALA A 262 -9.92 66.65 -17.26
N ASP A 263 -10.27 67.79 -16.67
CA ASP A 263 -9.86 69.11 -17.18
C ASP A 263 -8.33 69.27 -17.22
N LYS A 264 -7.61 68.70 -16.26
CA LYS A 264 -6.15 68.87 -16.10
C LYS A 264 -5.32 67.61 -16.41
N TYR A 265 -5.93 66.43 -16.41
CA TYR A 265 -5.22 65.16 -16.57
C TYR A 265 -6.05 64.14 -17.35
N VAL A 266 -5.36 63.12 -17.85
CA VAL A 266 -5.94 61.89 -18.38
C VAL A 266 -5.49 60.73 -17.50
N GLU A 267 -6.43 59.87 -17.14
CA GLU A 267 -6.15 58.67 -16.38
C GLU A 267 -6.49 57.44 -17.22
N ILE A 268 -5.55 56.49 -17.30
CA ILE A 268 -5.66 55.26 -18.08
C ILE A 268 -5.61 54.09 -17.11
N LEU A 269 -6.62 53.22 -17.21
CA LEU A 269 -6.71 51.97 -16.46
C LEU A 269 -6.55 50.80 -17.43
N VAL A 270 -5.71 49.84 -17.05
CA VAL A 270 -5.31 48.72 -17.90
C VAL A 270 -5.36 47.43 -17.08
N GLU A 271 -6.18 46.48 -17.49
CA GLU A 271 -6.34 45.20 -16.81
C GLU A 271 -5.33 44.17 -17.36
N MET A 272 -4.38 43.74 -16.53
CA MET A 272 -3.29 42.83 -16.87
C MET A 272 -2.97 41.86 -15.70
N PRO A 273 -3.88 40.93 -15.34
CA PRO A 273 -3.68 40.05 -14.20
C PRO A 273 -2.48 39.12 -14.39
N GLY A 274 -1.70 38.93 -13.31
CA GLY A 274 -0.55 38.03 -13.26
C GLY A 274 0.73 38.58 -13.88
N VAL A 275 0.76 39.87 -14.24
CA VAL A 275 1.96 40.57 -14.71
C VAL A 275 2.92 40.83 -13.57
N SER A 276 4.22 40.60 -13.85
CA SER A 276 5.30 41.05 -12.97
C SER A 276 5.49 42.56 -13.14
N GLU A 277 5.45 43.33 -12.05
CA GLU A 277 5.62 44.80 -12.11
C GLU A 277 6.90 45.22 -12.83
N ARG A 278 7.97 44.44 -12.71
CA ARG A 278 9.26 44.71 -13.35
C ARG A 278 9.25 44.53 -14.86
N SER A 279 8.24 43.86 -15.42
CA SER A 279 8.11 43.64 -16.85
C SER A 279 7.27 44.69 -17.57
N ILE A 280 6.65 45.62 -16.82
CA ILE A 280 5.78 46.65 -17.37
C ILE A 280 6.63 47.76 -17.99
N VAL A 281 6.44 47.97 -19.30
CA VAL A 281 7.08 49.06 -20.07
C VAL A 281 5.99 49.99 -20.58
N ILE A 282 6.12 51.28 -20.28
CA ILE A 282 5.17 52.32 -20.68
C ILE A 282 5.92 53.37 -21.49
N ASN A 283 5.47 53.61 -22.72
CA ASN A 283 6.00 54.67 -23.58
C ASN A 283 4.90 55.64 -23.97
N VAL A 284 5.06 56.92 -23.62
CA VAL A 284 4.09 57.96 -23.93
C VAL A 284 4.63 58.85 -25.05
N SER A 285 3.82 59.02 -26.08
CA SER A 285 3.97 59.99 -27.17
C SER A 285 2.80 60.97 -27.10
N ASP A 286 2.92 62.11 -27.79
CA ASP A 286 2.03 63.30 -27.72
C ASP A 286 0.57 63.00 -27.35
N ASN A 287 -0.07 62.07 -28.05
CA ASN A 287 -1.44 61.61 -27.79
C ASN A 287 -1.58 60.08 -27.82
N ILE A 288 -0.49 59.31 -27.65
CA ILE A 288 -0.53 57.84 -27.69
C ILE A 288 0.26 57.27 -26.53
N VAL A 289 -0.32 56.32 -25.81
CA VAL A 289 0.35 55.57 -24.74
C VAL A 289 0.50 54.12 -25.17
N PHE A 290 1.73 53.63 -25.24
CA PHE A 290 2.06 52.23 -25.51
C PHE A 290 2.38 51.52 -24.19
N ILE A 291 1.85 50.31 -24.04
CA ILE A 291 2.06 49.47 -22.86
C ILE A 291 2.40 48.07 -23.33
N ASP A 292 3.51 47.54 -22.83
CA ASP A 292 3.94 46.16 -23.01
C ASP A 292 4.24 45.54 -21.64
N ALA A 293 3.81 44.31 -21.41
CA ALA A 293 4.04 43.61 -20.15
C ALA A 293 4.04 42.08 -20.31
N VAL A 294 4.71 41.38 -19.38
CA VAL A 294 4.85 39.91 -19.38
C VAL A 294 4.43 39.34 -18.02
N THR A 295 3.72 38.21 -18.03
CA THR A 295 3.35 37.48 -16.80
C THR A 295 4.56 36.90 -16.08
N GLU A 296 4.45 36.69 -14.76
CA GLU A 296 5.55 36.13 -13.93
C GLU A 296 6.06 34.78 -14.45
N ASP A 297 5.17 33.98 -15.01
CA ASP A 297 5.46 32.68 -15.61
C ASP A 297 6.05 32.77 -17.04
N GLY A 298 6.13 33.97 -17.62
CA GLY A 298 6.68 34.22 -18.95
C GLY A 298 5.78 33.79 -20.13
N TYR A 299 4.59 33.24 -19.85
CA TYR A 299 3.77 32.61 -20.88
C TYR A 299 2.82 33.56 -21.61
N LYS A 300 2.37 34.64 -20.96
CA LYS A 300 1.46 35.63 -21.57
C LYS A 300 2.15 36.96 -21.74
N LYS A 301 1.91 37.59 -22.89
CA LYS A 301 2.31 38.97 -23.17
C LYS A 301 1.07 39.82 -23.37
N TYR A 302 1.07 40.96 -22.69
CA TYR A 302 0.11 42.02 -22.90
C TYR A 302 0.80 43.11 -23.71
N GLY A 303 0.11 43.63 -24.72
CA GLY A 303 0.63 44.66 -25.60
C GLY A 303 -0.50 45.46 -26.21
N GLY A 304 -0.38 46.79 -26.24
CA GLY A 304 -1.41 47.64 -26.79
C GLY A 304 -1.08 49.12 -26.74
N LYS A 305 -1.90 49.91 -27.44
CA LYS A 305 -1.82 51.36 -27.46
C LYS A 305 -3.15 52.00 -27.12
N ALA A 306 -3.14 53.03 -26.27
CA ALA A 306 -4.27 53.92 -26.05
C ALA A 306 -4.05 55.20 -26.85
N ILE A 307 -5.00 55.54 -27.72
CA ILE A 307 -5.00 56.83 -28.45
C ILE A 307 -5.84 57.80 -27.65
N LEU A 308 -5.24 58.89 -27.22
CA LEU A 308 -5.86 59.95 -26.44
C LEU A 308 -6.42 61.03 -27.36
N ARG A 309 -7.54 61.64 -26.95
CA ARG A 309 -8.15 62.77 -27.68
C ARG A 309 -7.44 64.10 -27.43
N VAL A 310 -6.52 64.14 -26.48
CA VAL A 310 -5.81 65.34 -26.03
C VAL A 310 -4.31 65.08 -26.01
N LYS A 311 -3.52 66.16 -26.15
CA LYS A 311 -2.07 66.08 -25.96
C LYS A 311 -1.74 65.99 -24.47
N VAL A 312 -0.74 65.17 -24.15
CA VAL A 312 -0.28 64.92 -22.78
C VAL A 312 1.23 65.06 -22.69
N LYS A 313 1.73 65.29 -21.47
CA LYS A 313 3.17 65.25 -21.21
C LYS A 313 3.70 63.82 -21.38
N LYS A 314 4.95 63.70 -21.83
CA LYS A 314 5.60 62.40 -22.07
C LYS A 314 5.90 61.63 -20.78
N GLU A 315 6.06 62.32 -19.66
CA GLU A 315 6.29 61.69 -18.36
C GLU A 315 4.97 61.59 -17.59
N PRO A 316 4.56 60.38 -17.18
CA PRO A 316 3.44 60.20 -16.26
C PRO A 316 3.66 60.92 -14.93
N GLU A 317 2.59 61.48 -14.37
CA GLU A 317 2.60 61.99 -12.99
C GLU A 317 2.84 60.85 -12.00
N PHE A 318 2.21 59.70 -12.27
CA PHE A 318 2.49 58.45 -11.60
C PHE A 318 2.03 57.25 -12.43
N THR A 319 2.61 56.10 -12.09
CA THR A 319 2.21 54.77 -12.56
C THR A 319 2.09 53.87 -11.34
N HIS A 320 0.95 53.20 -11.17
CA HIS A 320 0.72 52.30 -10.04
C HIS A 320 0.06 51.01 -10.53
N TYR A 321 0.66 49.87 -10.23
CA TYR A 321 0.08 48.57 -10.52
C TYR A 321 -0.30 47.88 -9.22
N LEU A 322 -1.55 47.42 -9.11
CA LEU A 322 -2.04 46.73 -7.93
C LEU A 322 -3.13 45.75 -8.34
N ASN A 323 -3.07 44.52 -7.81
CA ASN A 323 -4.09 43.47 -8.02
C ASN A 323 -4.46 43.23 -9.50
N GLY A 324 -3.48 43.31 -10.41
CA GLY A 324 -3.70 43.06 -11.83
C GLY A 324 -4.20 44.27 -12.63
N VAL A 325 -4.26 45.46 -12.04
CA VAL A 325 -4.67 46.69 -12.73
C VAL A 325 -3.54 47.71 -12.69
N LEU A 326 -3.11 48.19 -13.86
CA LEU A 326 -2.19 49.31 -14.02
C LEU A 326 -2.97 50.61 -14.17
N ARG A 327 -2.65 51.60 -13.35
CA ARG A 327 -3.16 52.96 -13.38
C ARG A 327 -2.05 53.91 -13.80
N ILE A 328 -2.30 54.71 -14.84
CA ILE A 328 -1.39 55.72 -15.37
C ILE A 328 -2.09 57.07 -15.34
N ARG A 329 -1.48 58.09 -14.74
CA ARG A 329 -1.99 59.47 -14.81
C ARG A 329 -1.04 60.36 -15.58
N LEU A 330 -1.59 61.12 -16.53
CA LEU A 330 -0.85 61.99 -17.44
C LEU A 330 -1.40 63.41 -17.37
N SER A 331 -0.54 64.41 -17.19
CA SER A 331 -0.97 65.82 -17.29
C SER A 331 -1.26 66.18 -18.74
N ARG A 332 -2.32 66.95 -18.96
CA ARG A 332 -2.60 67.55 -20.27
C ARG A 332 -1.58 68.64 -20.59
N VAL A 333 -1.29 68.82 -21.87
CA VAL A 333 -0.43 69.91 -22.40
C VAL A 333 -1.29 71.10 -22.80
#